data_AF-A0A9D7TTP8-F1
#
_entry.id   AF-A0A9D7TTP8-F1
#
_cell.length_a   1.000
_cell.length_b   1.000
_cell.length_c   1.000
_cell.angle_alpha   90.00
_cell.angle_beta   90.00
_cell.angle_gamma   90.00
#
_symmetry.space_group_name_H-M   'P 1'
#
loop_
_entity.id
_entity.type
_entity.pdbx_description
1 polymer ?
#
loop_
_entity_poly.entity_id
_entity_poly.type
_entity_poly.pdbx_seq_one_letter_code
_entity_poly.pdbx_strand_id
1 'polypeptide(L)'
;MPQKTLVLTMVFFAIVFATYGQTKKISYKSHSGSAANYSTALAENLFDMDNSNFGVAPTKEIVEAQLDSVIFICDTVALMVTSRFCKARKDYNNSAVLQKLWKAGRDSVFYHPLFSKKHSLDSIKAILQMQYYFRNPISKVVFVGYDNTKDSCKSSYPIANAIAPPSINRDVRNGISINKQLYILFTGILLFAGLFTGLAWLGFVHNKTPFINA
;
A
#
# COMPACT_ATOMS: atom_id res chain seq x y z
N MET A 1 33.22 14.90 29.02
CA MET A 1 31.82 14.53 28.65
C MET A 1 31.90 13.21 27.88
N PRO A 2 30.99 12.22 27.95
CA PRO A 2 29.54 12.40 28.17
C PRO A 2 28.79 11.10 28.64
N GLN A 3 29.12 10.41 29.75
CA GLN A 3 28.34 9.19 30.10
C GLN A 3 26.83 9.49 30.24
N LYS A 4 26.50 10.66 30.78
CA LYS A 4 25.12 11.17 30.88
C LYS A 4 24.53 11.55 29.52
N THR A 5 25.32 12.08 28.58
CA THR A 5 24.84 12.42 27.24
C THR A 5 24.69 11.19 26.35
N LEU A 6 25.48 10.13 26.57
CA LEU A 6 25.36 8.86 25.86
C LEU A 6 24.09 8.11 26.29
N VAL A 7 23.76 8.11 27.59
CA VAL A 7 22.49 7.56 28.08
C VAL A 7 21.31 8.35 27.50
N LEU A 8 21.41 9.68 27.45
CA LEU A 8 20.36 10.53 26.91
C LEU A 8 20.12 10.30 25.41
N THR A 9 21.18 10.15 24.60
CA THR A 9 21.03 9.85 23.17
C THR A 9 20.48 8.45 22.93
N MET A 10 20.84 7.47 23.75
CA MET A 10 20.32 6.10 23.66
C MET A 10 18.82 6.04 23.99
N VAL A 11 18.38 6.78 25.02
CA VAL A 11 16.96 6.91 25.37
C VAL A 11 16.18 7.62 24.26
N PHE A 12 16.75 8.67 23.67
CA PHE A 12 16.10 9.39 22.57
C PHE A 12 15.92 8.48 21.33
N PHE A 13 16.93 7.68 21.00
CA PHE A 13 16.85 6.72 19.90
C PHE A 13 15.77 5.67 20.18
N ALA A 14 15.71 5.10 21.39
CA ALA A 14 14.71 4.10 21.77
C ALA A 14 13.26 4.62 21.62
N ILE A 15 13.00 5.89 21.94
CA ILE A 15 11.66 6.49 21.82
C ILE A 15 11.23 6.61 20.35
N VAL A 16 12.16 6.94 19.44
CA VAL A 16 11.85 7.09 18.02
C VAL A 16 11.45 5.75 17.38
N PHE A 17 12.15 4.66 17.73
CA PHE A 17 11.81 3.32 17.20
C PHE A 17 10.48 2.76 17.74
N ALA A 18 10.03 3.23 18.91
CA ALA A 18 8.77 2.77 19.50
C ALA A 18 7.51 3.30 18.80
N THR A 19 7.62 4.23 17.84
CA THR A 19 6.46 4.90 17.23
C THR A 19 5.97 4.32 15.89
N TYR A 20 6.62 3.28 15.37
CA TYR A 20 6.21 2.65 14.11
C TYR A 20 5.27 1.47 14.33
N GLY A 21 4.03 1.76 14.70
CA GLY A 21 2.97 0.77 14.80
C GLY A 21 1.70 1.27 14.14
N GLN A 22 1.59 1.16 12.82
CA GLN A 22 0.27 1.26 12.18
C GLN A 22 -0.60 0.13 12.75
N THR A 23 -1.62 0.47 13.52
CA THR A 23 -2.53 -0.55 14.06
C THR A 23 -3.39 -1.08 12.92
N LYS A 24 -3.53 -2.42 12.81
CA LYS A 24 -4.44 -3.07 11.84
C LYS A 24 -5.87 -2.46 11.90
N LYS A 25 -6.27 -1.93 13.06
CA LYS A 25 -7.53 -1.20 13.28
C LYS A 25 -7.63 0.12 12.52
N ILE A 26 -6.55 0.92 12.46
CA ILE A 26 -6.52 2.17 11.69
C ILE A 26 -6.60 1.85 10.19
N SER A 27 -5.83 0.85 9.72
CA SER A 27 -5.88 0.38 8.33
C SER A 27 -7.29 -0.09 7.93
N TYR A 28 -7.95 -0.88 8.77
CA TYR A 28 -9.33 -1.31 8.52
C TYR A 28 -10.31 -0.13 8.41
N LYS A 29 -10.18 0.87 9.29
CA LYS A 29 -11.03 2.07 9.25
C LYS A 29 -10.74 2.93 8.02
N SER A 30 -9.48 3.05 7.59
CA SER A 30 -9.13 3.77 6.35
C SER A 30 -9.66 3.07 5.10
N HIS A 31 -9.80 1.74 5.13
CA HIS A 31 -10.39 0.97 4.04
C HIS A 31 -11.93 0.94 4.06
N SER A 32 -12.59 1.90 4.72
CA SER A 32 -14.05 1.99 4.87
C SER A 32 -14.67 0.84 5.68
N GLY A 33 -13.87 0.14 6.48
CA GLY A 33 -14.34 -0.87 7.42
C GLY A 33 -15.12 -0.24 8.57
N SER A 34 -16.32 -0.78 8.85
CA SER A 34 -17.09 -0.40 10.05
C SER A 34 -16.44 -1.00 11.29
N ALA A 35 -16.16 -0.18 12.30
CA ALA A 35 -15.55 -0.61 13.56
C ALA A 35 -16.32 -1.75 14.25
N ALA A 36 -17.62 -1.85 14.03
CA ALA A 36 -18.47 -2.94 14.53
C ALA A 36 -18.06 -4.32 13.98
N ASN A 37 -17.51 -4.37 12.76
CA ASN A 37 -17.15 -5.61 12.07
C ASN A 37 -15.63 -5.90 12.11
N TYR A 38 -14.84 -5.10 12.86
CA TYR A 38 -13.38 -5.27 12.93
C TYR A 38 -12.97 -6.61 13.55
N SER A 39 -13.67 -7.05 14.60
CA SER A 39 -13.39 -8.33 15.27
C SER A 39 -13.60 -9.51 14.33
N THR A 40 -14.67 -9.48 13.53
CA THR A 40 -14.94 -10.48 12.49
C THR A 40 -13.87 -10.44 11.40
N ALA A 41 -13.50 -9.25 10.91
CA ALA A 41 -12.47 -9.12 9.88
C ALA A 41 -11.08 -9.59 10.35
N LEU A 42 -10.77 -9.42 11.63
CA LEU A 42 -9.54 -9.91 12.25
C LEU A 42 -9.55 -11.43 12.44
N ALA A 43 -10.67 -12.01 12.86
CA ALA A 43 -10.82 -13.45 13.04
C ALA A 43 -10.77 -14.23 11.71
N GLU A 44 -11.29 -13.63 10.64
CA GLU A 44 -11.35 -14.23 9.30
C GLU A 44 -10.08 -13.94 8.46
N ASN A 45 -9.04 -13.34 9.05
CA ASN A 45 -7.80 -12.93 8.37
C ASN A 45 -8.04 -12.17 7.04
N LEU A 46 -9.07 -11.31 6.99
CA LEU A 46 -9.44 -10.57 5.77
C LEU A 46 -8.37 -9.55 5.34
N PHE A 47 -7.40 -9.27 6.21
CA PHE A 47 -6.27 -8.37 5.97
C PHE A 47 -5.02 -9.08 5.48
N ASP A 48 -4.97 -10.41 5.58
CA ASP A 48 -3.78 -11.15 5.17
C ASP A 48 -3.84 -11.30 3.65
N MET A 49 -2.98 -10.52 2.99
CA MET A 49 -2.78 -10.48 1.55
C MET A 49 -2.07 -11.71 1.00
N ASP A 50 -1.73 -12.68 1.86
CA ASP A 50 -0.88 -13.84 1.54
C ASP A 50 -1.40 -14.69 0.38
N ASN A 51 -2.67 -14.54 -0.01
CA ASN A 51 -3.32 -15.26 -1.11
C ASN A 51 -4.09 -14.37 -2.11
N SER A 52 -3.98 -13.03 -2.05
CA SER A 52 -4.53 -12.18 -3.12
C SER A 52 -3.51 -12.04 -4.22
N ASN A 53 -3.87 -12.43 -5.43
CA ASN A 53 -2.95 -12.45 -6.56
C ASN A 53 -2.96 -11.13 -7.35
N PHE A 54 -3.55 -10.05 -6.80
CA PHE A 54 -3.62 -8.71 -7.42
C PHE A 54 -4.17 -8.71 -8.86
N GLY A 55 -5.09 -9.63 -9.15
CA GLY A 55 -5.66 -9.74 -10.49
C GLY A 55 -4.76 -10.46 -11.49
N VAL A 56 -3.79 -11.26 -11.01
CA VAL A 56 -3.01 -12.16 -11.86
C VAL A 56 -3.94 -13.18 -12.51
N ALA A 57 -3.81 -13.28 -13.82
CA ALA A 57 -4.52 -14.24 -14.65
C ALA A 57 -4.27 -15.68 -14.21
N PRO A 58 -5.27 -16.57 -14.32
CA PRO A 58 -5.05 -18.00 -14.16
C PRO A 58 -4.03 -18.53 -15.16
N THR A 59 -3.03 -19.23 -14.66
CA THR A 59 -2.09 -20.01 -15.48
C THR A 59 -2.73 -21.35 -15.88
N LYS A 60 -2.10 -22.09 -16.81
CA LYS A 60 -2.55 -23.42 -17.24
C LYS A 60 -2.77 -24.43 -16.10
N GLU A 61 -2.16 -24.19 -14.94
CA GLU A 61 -2.27 -25.02 -13.74
C GLU A 61 -3.58 -24.76 -12.98
N ILE A 62 -4.14 -23.56 -13.12
CA ILE A 62 -5.39 -23.15 -12.47
C ILE A 62 -6.56 -23.48 -13.40
N VAL A 63 -6.98 -24.75 -13.37
CA VAL A 63 -8.02 -25.29 -14.27
C VAL A 63 -9.46 -24.99 -13.85
N GLU A 64 -9.65 -24.36 -12.69
CA GLU A 64 -10.96 -24.15 -12.07
C GLU A 64 -11.42 -22.68 -12.11
N ALA A 65 -10.61 -21.77 -12.61
CA ALA A 65 -10.97 -20.35 -12.65
C ALA A 65 -11.97 -20.05 -13.77
N GLN A 66 -13.02 -19.32 -13.43
CA GLN A 66 -13.98 -18.73 -14.36
C GLN A 66 -13.93 -17.22 -14.24
N LEU A 67 -13.98 -16.53 -15.38
CA LEU A 67 -14.12 -15.09 -15.42
C LEU A 67 -15.60 -14.76 -15.55
N ASP A 68 -16.18 -14.08 -14.55
CA ASP A 68 -17.59 -13.71 -14.60
C ASP A 68 -17.76 -12.33 -15.23
N SER A 69 -16.95 -11.37 -14.78
CA SER A 69 -17.02 -10.01 -15.31
C SER A 69 -15.70 -9.26 -15.24
N VAL A 70 -15.52 -8.34 -16.18
CA VAL A 70 -14.48 -7.32 -16.15
C VAL A 70 -15.16 -5.95 -16.14
N ILE A 71 -14.96 -5.20 -15.08
CA ILE A 71 -15.59 -3.90 -14.88
C ILE A 71 -14.51 -2.83 -15.04
N PHE A 72 -14.66 -2.00 -16.06
CA PHE A 72 -13.80 -0.85 -16.28
C PHE A 72 -14.05 0.20 -15.20
N ILE A 73 -12.97 0.62 -14.54
CA ILE A 73 -13.00 1.73 -13.59
C ILE A 73 -12.32 2.95 -14.21
N CYS A 74 -11.08 2.74 -14.68
CA CYS A 74 -10.28 3.69 -15.45
C CYS A 74 -9.15 2.96 -16.20
N ASP A 75 -8.37 3.68 -17.02
CA ASP A 75 -7.30 3.05 -17.80
C ASP A 75 -6.20 2.39 -16.96
N THR A 76 -6.09 2.75 -15.68
CA THR A 76 -5.11 2.19 -14.75
C THR A 76 -5.71 1.15 -13.81
N VAL A 77 -7.03 0.99 -13.76
CA VAL A 77 -7.71 0.10 -12.82
C VAL A 77 -8.91 -0.57 -13.48
N ALA A 78 -8.97 -1.89 -13.39
CA ALA A 78 -10.17 -2.67 -13.72
C ALA A 78 -10.48 -3.63 -12.56
N LEU A 79 -11.76 -3.95 -12.36
CA LEU A 79 -12.14 -5.02 -11.44
C LEU A 79 -12.34 -6.30 -12.23
N MET A 80 -11.58 -7.32 -11.86
CA MET A 80 -11.74 -8.67 -12.37
C MET A 80 -12.53 -9.48 -11.34
N VAL A 81 -13.68 -10.01 -11.76
CA VAL A 81 -14.53 -10.85 -10.92
C VAL A 81 -14.45 -12.26 -11.45
N THR A 82 -14.00 -13.17 -10.58
CA THR A 82 -13.80 -14.57 -10.92
C THR A 82 -14.53 -15.49 -9.96
N SER A 83 -15.06 -16.59 -10.48
CA SER A 83 -15.70 -17.65 -9.70
C SER A 83 -14.99 -18.98 -9.93
N ARG A 84 -15.30 -19.94 -9.05
CA ARG A 84 -14.74 -21.29 -9.12
C ARG A 84 -15.70 -22.19 -9.92
N PHE A 85 -15.18 -22.82 -10.96
CA PHE A 85 -15.87 -23.90 -11.65
C PHE A 85 -15.85 -25.16 -10.79
N CYS A 86 -17.02 -25.58 -10.31
CA CYS A 86 -17.15 -26.84 -9.60
C CYS A 86 -17.01 -28.03 -10.58
N LYS A 87 -15.89 -28.75 -10.51
CA LYS A 87 -15.82 -30.12 -11.06
C LYS A 87 -16.47 -31.11 -10.10
N ALA A 88 -17.13 -32.13 -10.66
CA ALA A 88 -17.59 -33.29 -9.90
C ALA A 88 -16.38 -34.05 -9.31
N ARG A 89 -16.01 -33.68 -8.08
CA ARG A 89 -15.38 -34.49 -7.02
C ARG A 89 -14.43 -35.61 -7.48
N LYS A 90 -13.21 -35.30 -7.94
CA LYS A 90 -12.09 -36.27 -7.94
C LYS A 90 -10.70 -35.74 -7.56
N ASP A 91 -10.40 -34.45 -7.74
CA ASP A 91 -9.02 -33.95 -7.52
C ASP A 91 -8.92 -33.01 -6.32
N TYR A 92 -9.16 -33.54 -5.11
CA TYR A 92 -9.12 -32.74 -3.87
C TYR A 92 -7.69 -32.53 -3.31
N ASN A 93 -6.69 -33.23 -3.85
CA ASN A 93 -5.38 -33.32 -3.18
C ASN A 93 -4.43 -32.14 -3.42
N ASN A 94 -4.72 -31.22 -4.34
CA ASN A 94 -3.85 -30.05 -4.64
C ASN A 94 -4.51 -28.69 -4.38
N SER A 95 -5.65 -28.66 -3.69
CA SER A 95 -6.44 -27.45 -3.47
C SER A 95 -5.69 -26.36 -2.70
N ALA A 96 -4.79 -26.71 -1.78
CA ALA A 96 -4.07 -25.72 -0.97
C ALA A 96 -3.02 -24.93 -1.79
N VAL A 97 -2.30 -25.59 -2.69
CA VAL A 97 -1.31 -24.93 -3.57
C VAL A 97 -2.03 -24.07 -4.62
N LEU A 98 -3.12 -24.57 -5.19
CA LEU A 98 -3.91 -23.81 -6.17
C LEU A 98 -4.59 -22.58 -5.54
N GLN A 99 -5.11 -22.70 -4.32
CA GLN A 99 -5.71 -21.56 -3.59
C GLN A 99 -4.70 -20.45 -3.27
N LYS A 100 -3.40 -20.79 -3.19
CA LYS A 100 -2.34 -19.79 -3.02
C LYS A 100 -2.07 -19.00 -4.30
N LEU A 101 -2.26 -19.63 -5.46
CA LEU A 101 -1.99 -18.99 -6.77
C LEU A 101 -3.18 -18.15 -7.26
N TRP A 102 -4.40 -18.59 -6.96
CA TRP A 102 -5.63 -17.89 -7.33
C TRP A 102 -6.78 -18.24 -6.40
N LYS A 103 -7.64 -17.26 -6.15
CA LYS A 103 -8.87 -17.41 -5.36
C LYS A 103 -10.03 -16.77 -6.11
N ALA A 104 -11.18 -17.42 -6.06
CA ALA A 104 -12.43 -16.83 -6.53
C ALA A 104 -12.77 -15.57 -5.71
N GLY A 105 -13.23 -14.53 -6.39
CA GLY A 105 -13.53 -13.26 -5.77
C GLY A 105 -13.43 -12.09 -6.74
N ARG A 106 -13.37 -10.90 -6.15
CA ARG A 106 -13.19 -9.64 -6.86
C ARG A 106 -11.80 -9.11 -6.54
N ASP A 107 -10.97 -8.98 -7.56
CA ASP A 107 -9.64 -8.39 -7.45
C ASP A 107 -9.54 -7.12 -8.31
N SER A 108 -8.80 -6.14 -7.79
CA SER A 108 -8.44 -4.94 -8.55
C SER A 108 -7.18 -5.23 -9.36
N VAL A 109 -7.28 -5.09 -10.67
CA VAL A 109 -6.15 -5.24 -11.60
C VAL A 109 -5.62 -3.86 -11.95
N PHE A 110 -4.35 -3.63 -11.64
CA PHE A 110 -3.70 -2.34 -11.84
C PHE A 110 -2.83 -2.34 -13.09
N TYR A 111 -2.88 -1.24 -13.84
CA TYR A 111 -2.07 -0.98 -15.05
C TYR A 111 -2.06 -2.14 -16.05
N HIS A 112 -3.15 -2.89 -16.13
CA HIS A 112 -3.21 -4.07 -16.97
C HIS A 112 -3.28 -3.64 -18.44
N PRO A 113 -2.34 -4.07 -19.31
CA PRO A 113 -2.27 -3.62 -20.70
C PRO A 113 -3.60 -3.82 -21.43
N LEU A 114 -4.22 -4.98 -21.20
CA LEU A 114 -5.46 -5.37 -21.88
C LEU A 114 -6.72 -4.66 -21.35
N PHE A 115 -6.77 -4.34 -20.05
CA PHE A 115 -8.02 -3.89 -19.41
C PHE A 115 -8.13 -2.37 -19.39
N SER A 116 -7.78 -1.74 -20.51
CA SER A 116 -7.88 -0.29 -20.72
C SER A 116 -8.83 0.02 -21.89
N LYS A 117 -9.31 1.26 -21.99
CA LYS A 117 -10.12 1.70 -23.14
C LYS A 117 -9.30 1.95 -24.42
N LYS A 118 -8.00 1.65 -24.39
CA LYS A 118 -7.12 1.71 -25.58
C LYS A 118 -7.41 0.59 -26.58
N HIS A 119 -8.05 -0.48 -26.14
CA HIS A 119 -8.39 -1.65 -26.95
C HIS A 119 -9.89 -1.75 -27.16
N SER A 120 -10.30 -2.21 -28.34
CA SER A 120 -11.71 -2.53 -28.59
C SER A 120 -12.13 -3.74 -27.74
N LEU A 121 -13.40 -3.80 -27.37
CA LEU A 121 -13.96 -4.93 -26.61
C LEU A 121 -13.70 -6.27 -27.31
N ASP A 122 -13.79 -6.31 -28.65
CA ASP A 122 -13.54 -7.53 -29.42
C ASP A 122 -12.06 -7.95 -29.37
N SER A 123 -11.14 -6.99 -29.42
CA SER A 123 -9.71 -7.26 -29.22
C SER A 123 -9.43 -7.82 -27.83
N ILE A 124 -10.09 -7.29 -26.80
CA ILE A 124 -9.96 -7.77 -25.42
C ILE A 124 -10.43 -9.22 -25.32
N LYS A 125 -11.62 -9.51 -25.88
CA LYS A 125 -12.18 -10.87 -25.89
C LYS A 125 -11.28 -11.86 -26.64
N ALA A 126 -10.73 -11.46 -27.79
CA ALA A 126 -9.83 -12.31 -28.57
C ALA A 126 -8.56 -12.67 -27.79
N ILE A 127 -7.93 -11.69 -27.14
CA ILE A 127 -6.71 -11.92 -26.34
C ILE A 127 -7.03 -12.78 -25.11
N LEU A 128 -8.13 -12.52 -24.41
CA LEU A 128 -8.55 -13.35 -23.27
C LEU A 128 -8.77 -14.82 -23.70
N GLN A 129 -9.38 -15.05 -24.86
CA GLN A 129 -9.59 -16.39 -25.37
C GLN A 129 -8.29 -17.10 -25.81
N MET A 130 -7.32 -16.36 -26.33
CA MET A 130 -6.05 -16.93 -26.82
C MET A 130 -5.00 -17.13 -25.73
N GLN A 131 -4.91 -16.20 -24.77
CA GLN A 131 -3.79 -16.12 -23.83
C GLN A 131 -4.16 -16.50 -22.40
N TYR A 132 -5.45 -16.50 -22.04
CA TYR A 132 -5.91 -16.76 -20.67
C TYR A 132 -6.62 -18.10 -20.59
N TYR A 133 -6.40 -18.82 -19.49
CA TYR A 133 -6.88 -20.20 -19.31
C TYR A 133 -8.20 -20.28 -18.53
N PHE A 134 -9.09 -19.30 -18.70
CA PHE A 134 -10.41 -19.33 -18.06
C PHE A 134 -11.26 -20.46 -18.64
N ARG A 135 -11.99 -21.16 -17.76
CA ARG A 135 -12.76 -22.35 -18.13
C ARG A 135 -14.01 -22.04 -18.96
N ASN A 136 -14.62 -20.87 -18.74
CA ASN A 136 -15.84 -20.47 -19.41
C ASN A 136 -15.55 -19.85 -20.79
N PRO A 137 -16.46 -20.02 -21.76
CA PRO A 137 -16.34 -19.31 -23.03
C PRO A 137 -16.42 -17.79 -22.80
N ILE A 138 -15.62 -17.04 -23.55
CA ILE A 138 -15.54 -15.58 -23.44
C ILE A 138 -16.87 -14.87 -23.70
N SER A 139 -17.78 -15.51 -24.46
CA SER A 139 -19.12 -14.99 -24.72
C SER A 139 -20.01 -14.90 -23.48
N LYS A 140 -19.68 -15.63 -22.41
CA LYS A 140 -20.40 -15.57 -21.12
C LYS A 140 -19.85 -14.51 -20.17
N VAL A 141 -18.70 -13.91 -20.48
CA VAL A 141 -18.08 -12.89 -19.64
C VAL A 141 -18.78 -11.56 -19.84
N VAL A 142 -19.16 -10.91 -18.73
CA VAL A 142 -19.80 -9.59 -18.76
C VAL A 142 -18.74 -8.50 -18.71
N PHE A 143 -18.71 -7.64 -19.73
CA PHE A 143 -17.85 -6.47 -19.76
C PHE A 143 -18.67 -5.22 -19.47
N VAL A 144 -18.34 -4.54 -18.38
CA VAL A 144 -19.06 -3.34 -17.93
C VAL A 144 -18.17 -2.12 -18.14
N GLY A 145 -18.69 -1.07 -18.79
CA GLY A 145 -17.97 0.19 -18.98
C GLY A 145 -16.94 0.18 -20.12
N TYR A 146 -16.93 -0.86 -20.96
CA TYR A 146 -16.11 -0.95 -22.19
C TYR A 146 -16.88 -0.53 -23.46
N ASP A 147 -18.12 -0.08 -23.29
CA ASP A 147 -18.78 0.76 -24.27
C ASP A 147 -17.94 2.04 -24.43
N ASN A 148 -17.57 2.37 -25.66
CA ASN A 148 -16.67 3.48 -26.02
C ASN A 148 -17.26 4.88 -25.72
N THR A 149 -18.18 4.98 -24.76
CA THR A 149 -18.64 6.24 -24.20
C THR A 149 -17.47 6.90 -23.45
N LYS A 150 -17.36 8.22 -23.59
CA LYS A 150 -16.35 9.04 -22.91
C LYS A 150 -16.67 9.11 -21.42
N ASP A 151 -16.42 8.02 -20.71
CA ASP A 151 -16.53 7.99 -19.26
C ASP A 151 -15.21 8.45 -18.67
N SER A 152 -15.25 9.53 -17.89
CA SER A 152 -14.19 9.90 -16.97
C SER A 152 -14.03 8.81 -15.91
N CYS A 153 -12.84 8.70 -15.33
CA CYS A 153 -12.55 7.79 -14.22
C CYS A 153 -13.68 7.84 -13.21
N LYS A 154 -14.38 6.70 -13.00
CA LYS A 154 -15.50 6.63 -12.07
C LYS A 154 -14.95 6.69 -10.64
N SER A 155 -14.70 7.90 -10.15
CA SER A 155 -14.26 8.22 -8.78
C SER A 155 -15.22 7.69 -7.69
N SER A 156 -16.40 7.21 -8.07
CA SER A 156 -17.43 6.68 -7.17
C SER A 156 -17.37 5.16 -6.95
N TYR A 157 -16.57 4.39 -7.70
CA TYR A 157 -16.09 3.13 -7.13
C TYR A 157 -15.10 3.51 -6.04
N PRO A 158 -15.02 2.81 -4.90
CA PRO A 158 -14.04 3.13 -3.86
C PRO A 158 -12.61 2.83 -4.36
N ILE A 159 -12.10 3.65 -5.27
CA ILE A 159 -10.68 3.76 -5.67
C ILE A 159 -9.89 4.42 -4.53
N ALA A 160 -10.57 4.93 -3.50
CA ALA A 160 -9.98 5.37 -2.24
C ALA A 160 -9.13 4.27 -1.54
N ASN A 161 -9.29 3.00 -1.93
CA ASN A 161 -8.55 1.88 -1.32
C ASN A 161 -7.48 1.27 -2.23
N ALA A 162 -7.29 1.79 -3.46
CA ALA A 162 -6.51 1.10 -4.49
C ALA A 162 -5.29 1.92 -4.95
N ILE A 163 -5.46 3.21 -5.24
CA ILE A 163 -4.36 4.12 -5.57
C ILE A 163 -4.80 5.54 -5.20
N ALA A 164 -4.73 5.90 -3.92
CA ALA A 164 -4.47 7.30 -3.60
C ALA A 164 -2.94 7.46 -3.58
N PRO A 165 -2.29 8.25 -4.47
CA PRO A 165 -1.06 8.90 -4.03
C PRO A 165 -1.41 9.61 -2.72
N PRO A 166 -0.55 9.58 -1.69
CA PRO A 166 -0.90 10.07 -0.36
C PRO A 166 -1.59 11.43 -0.47
N SER A 167 -2.92 11.43 -0.34
CA SER A 167 -3.68 12.66 -0.33
C SER A 167 -3.38 13.27 1.01
N ILE A 168 -2.49 14.26 1.02
CA ILE A 168 -2.37 15.23 2.09
C ILE A 168 -3.78 15.81 2.24
N ASN A 169 -4.52 15.29 3.21
CA ASN A 169 -5.83 15.82 3.52
C ASN A 169 -5.60 17.22 4.09
N ARG A 170 -5.99 18.23 3.30
CA ARG A 170 -5.93 19.65 3.64
C ARG A 170 -7.06 20.09 4.57
N ASP A 171 -7.70 19.15 5.26
CA ASP A 171 -8.62 19.41 6.38
C ASP A 171 -8.02 18.97 7.72
N VAL A 172 -6.86 19.57 8.05
CA VAL A 172 -6.62 20.06 9.40
C VAL A 172 -6.38 21.56 9.27
N ARG A 173 -7.42 22.29 8.87
CA ARG A 173 -7.54 23.71 9.16
C ARG A 173 -8.30 23.92 10.47
N ASN A 174 -8.06 23.07 11.46
CA ASN A 174 -8.09 23.53 12.84
C ASN A 174 -6.70 24.07 13.10
N GLY A 175 -6.61 25.39 13.18
CA GLY A 175 -5.38 26.09 13.53
C GLY A 175 -4.76 25.42 14.73
N ILE A 176 -3.66 24.71 14.48
CA ILE A 176 -2.67 24.48 15.52
C ILE A 176 -2.19 25.89 15.84
N SER A 177 -2.78 26.47 16.89
CA SER A 177 -2.10 27.48 17.68
C SER A 177 -0.79 26.81 18.10
N ILE A 178 0.24 27.03 17.28
CA ILE A 178 1.60 26.63 17.61
C ILE A 178 1.91 27.53 18.80
N ASN A 179 1.71 27.00 20.00
CA ASN A 179 1.98 27.71 21.23
C ASN A 179 3.36 28.35 21.06
N LYS A 180 3.45 29.68 21.21
CA LYS A 180 4.72 30.42 21.11
C LYS A 180 5.84 29.76 21.94
N GLN A 181 5.48 29.01 22.97
CA GLN A 181 6.38 28.19 23.78
C GLN A 181 7.14 27.08 23.02
N LEU A 182 6.54 26.43 22.01
CA LEU A 182 7.20 25.36 21.25
C LEU A 182 8.29 25.92 20.30
N TYR A 183 8.07 27.12 19.76
CA TYR A 183 9.07 27.82 18.95
C TYR A 183 10.24 28.31 19.79
N ILE A 184 9.98 28.80 21.01
CA ILE A 184 11.01 29.18 21.99
C ILE A 184 11.86 27.97 22.41
N LEU A 185 11.25 26.79 22.55
CA LEU A 185 11.98 25.54 22.84
C LEU A 185 12.88 25.11 21.69
N PHE A 186 12.40 25.16 20.44
CA PHE A 186 13.22 24.78 19.28
C PHE A 186 14.36 25.77 19.00
N THR A 187 14.13 27.08 19.15
CA THR A 187 15.20 28.09 19.00
C THR A 187 16.21 28.03 20.15
N GLY A 188 15.76 27.73 21.37
CA GLY A 188 16.64 27.53 22.53
C GLY A 188 17.59 26.34 22.37
N ILE A 189 17.10 25.20 21.85
CA ILE A 189 17.92 24.00 21.62
C ILE A 189 18.97 24.24 20.51
N LEU A 190 18.61 24.94 19.43
CA LEU A 190 19.55 25.28 18.35
C LEU A 190 20.66 26.24 18.81
N LEU A 191 20.34 27.22 19.67
CA LEU A 191 21.34 28.14 20.23
C LEU A 191 22.27 27.46 21.25
N PHE A 192 21.76 26.53 22.07
CA PHE A 192 22.59 25.77 23.00
C PHE A 192 23.55 24.80 22.30
N ALA A 193 23.15 24.22 21.16
CA ALA A 193 24.02 23.34 20.38
C ALA A 193 25.19 24.09 19.71
N GLY A 194 24.97 25.33 19.27
CA GLY A 194 26.02 26.16 18.65
C GLY A 194 27.06 26.71 19.65
N LEU A 195 26.69 26.93 20.91
CA LEU A 195 27.61 27.45 21.93
C LEU A 195 28.61 26.40 22.45
N PHE A 196 28.24 25.12 22.44
CA PHE A 196 29.13 24.04 22.90
C PHE A 196 30.17 23.62 21.86
N THR A 197 29.92 23.81 20.57
CA THR A 197 30.92 23.53 19.52
C THR A 197 31.95 24.65 19.37
N GLY A 198 31.61 25.91 19.69
CA GLY A 198 32.53 27.05 19.64
C GLY A 198 33.62 27.04 20.72
N LEU A 199 33.29 26.65 21.95
CA LEU A 199 34.25 26.63 23.06
C LEU A 199 35.27 25.48 22.97
N ALA A 200 34.93 24.37 22.30
CA ALA A 200 35.87 23.28 22.05
C ALA A 200 36.97 23.64 21.03
N TRP A 201 36.73 24.63 20.16
CA TRP A 201 37.68 25.05 19.12
C TRP A 201 38.71 26.07 19.63
N LEU A 202 38.35 26.92 20.60
CA LEU A 202 39.27 27.91 21.19
C LEU A 202 40.28 27.29 22.18
N GLY A 203 39.98 26.13 22.78
CA GLY A 203 40.90 25.44 23.69
C GLY A 203 42.09 24.75 23.00
N PHE A 204 42.00 24.48 21.69
CA PHE A 204 43.04 23.74 20.95
C PHE A 204 44.12 24.65 20.34
N VAL A 205 43.86 25.97 20.22
CA VAL A 205 44.77 26.90 19.51
C VAL A 205 45.89 27.46 20.40
N HIS A 206 45.81 27.33 21.73
CA HIS A 206 46.74 28.02 22.65
C HIS A 206 47.87 27.18 23.26
N ASN A 207 48.05 25.91 22.88
CA ASN A 207 49.16 25.10 23.38
C ASN A 207 50.26 24.94 22.32
N LYS A 208 50.99 26.03 22.04
CA LYS A 208 52.28 25.97 21.34
C LYS A 208 53.38 25.79 22.38
N THR A 209 53.93 24.59 22.44
CA THR A 209 55.24 24.32 23.06
C THR A 209 56.34 25.06 22.28
N PRO A 210 57.32 25.68 22.95
CA PRO A 210 58.49 26.22 22.26
C PRO A 210 59.44 25.09 21.86
N PHE A 211 59.83 25.09 20.59
CA PHE A 211 60.96 24.35 20.04
C PHE A 211 62.25 24.82 20.71
N ILE A 212 63.02 23.90 21.29
CA ILE A 212 64.44 24.07 21.59
C ILE A 212 65.22 23.54 20.38
N ASN A 213 66.06 24.39 19.80
CA ASN A 213 67.04 24.06 18.76
C ASN A 213 68.40 23.74 19.39
N ALA A 214 69.11 22.80 18.76
CA ALA A 214 70.55 22.52 18.81
C ALA A 214 71.15 22.01 20.13
#